data_AF-A0A936Z135-F1
#
_entry.id   AF-A0A936Z135-F1
#
_cell.length_a   1.000
_cell.length_b   1.000
_cell.length_c   1.000
_cell.angle_alpha   90.00
_cell.angle_beta   90.00
_cell.angle_gamma   90.00
#
_symmetry.space_group_name_H-M   'P 1'
#
loop_
_entity.id
_entity.type
_entity.pdbx_description
1 polymer ?
#
loop_
_entity_poly.entity_id
_entity_poly.type
_entity_poly.pdbx_seq_one_letter_code
_entity_poly.pdbx_strand_id
1 'polypeptide(L)'
;MKARKTLVAVAKFALVAAAGAAAASLWAQGRPETGLLLDAQTWREEVVTASTGPWPEQGWFRLVPQDRAVEVRSVKPGDPDTTVAADALYFRLPGIELMEGRRVGYRYPERLQQPRMGVDHELALADTRFSLRVGYVAQGIEYTIGYGGETYRYVLGGAGADHTVVRAIADLDGDRQPDFVVDVDDGVYLLLSTQARPGSNGPTAHYTEEGS
;
A
#
# COMPACT_ATOMS: atom_id res chain seq x y z
N MET A 1 -16.81 25.90 47.50
CA MET A 1 -15.51 25.22 47.22
C MET A 1 -15.69 24.37 45.97
N LYS A 2 -15.08 24.76 44.83
CA LYS A 2 -13.91 24.11 44.17
C LYS A 2 -14.21 22.66 43.71
N ALA A 3 -13.92 22.17 42.51
CA ALA A 3 -13.42 22.67 41.23
C ALA A 3 -13.56 21.54 40.17
N ARG A 4 -13.47 21.89 38.88
CA ARG A 4 -13.50 21.05 37.65
C ARG A 4 -12.36 20.00 37.53
N LYS A 5 -12.47 19.15 36.46
CA LYS A 5 -11.43 18.51 35.58
C LYS A 5 -11.32 16.96 35.72
N THR A 6 -11.22 16.08 34.70
CA THR A 6 -11.11 16.11 33.21
C THR A 6 -11.39 14.68 32.66
N LEU A 7 -11.77 14.60 31.37
CA LEU A 7 -11.75 13.41 30.48
C LEU A 7 -10.46 12.56 30.53
N VAL A 8 -10.60 11.24 30.29
CA VAL A 8 -9.77 10.50 29.32
C VAL A 8 -10.62 9.43 28.63
N ALA A 9 -10.75 9.55 27.31
CA ALA A 9 -11.22 8.52 26.40
C ALA A 9 -10.03 7.65 25.97
N VAL A 10 -10.20 6.33 25.87
CA VAL A 10 -9.42 5.47 24.96
C VAL A 10 -10.36 4.38 24.45
N ALA A 11 -10.82 4.53 23.21
CA ALA A 11 -11.46 3.49 22.44
C ALA A 11 -10.44 2.36 22.20
N LYS A 12 -10.77 1.14 22.64
CA LYS A 12 -9.97 -0.04 22.36
C LYS A 12 -10.54 -0.77 21.14
N PHE A 13 -9.71 -0.83 20.11
CA PHE A 13 -9.62 -1.81 19.02
C PHE A 13 -10.85 -2.73 18.85
N ALA A 14 -11.68 -2.40 17.87
CA ALA A 14 -12.47 -3.39 17.19
C ALA A 14 -11.53 -4.17 16.27
N LEU A 15 -11.28 -5.42 16.62
CA LEU A 15 -10.79 -6.45 15.72
C LEU A 15 -11.87 -6.63 14.65
N VAL A 16 -11.61 -6.26 13.40
CA VAL A 16 -12.58 -6.40 12.32
C VAL A 16 -12.01 -7.37 11.30
N ALA A 17 -12.56 -8.59 11.34
CA ALA A 17 -12.48 -9.58 10.27
C ALA A 17 -13.17 -9.05 9.00
N ALA A 18 -12.79 -9.62 7.84
CA ALA A 18 -13.28 -9.33 6.49
C ALA A 18 -12.67 -8.11 5.80
N ALA A 19 -11.53 -8.26 5.12
CA ALA A 19 -11.03 -7.21 4.23
C ALA A 19 -12.09 -6.80 3.17
N GLY A 20 -12.85 -7.75 2.65
CA GLY A 20 -13.93 -7.55 1.68
C GLY A 20 -15.22 -6.95 2.26
N ALA A 21 -15.87 -7.67 3.19
CA ALA A 21 -17.11 -7.22 3.81
C ALA A 21 -16.94 -5.99 4.73
N ALA A 22 -15.78 -5.81 5.37
CA ALA A 22 -15.51 -4.60 6.15
C ALA A 22 -15.21 -3.40 5.24
N ALA A 23 -14.50 -3.57 4.11
CA ALA A 23 -14.35 -2.50 3.13
C ALA A 23 -15.73 -2.06 2.63
N ALA A 24 -16.54 -3.00 2.13
CA ALA A 24 -17.94 -2.78 1.74
C ALA A 24 -18.79 -2.08 2.84
N SER A 25 -18.61 -2.46 4.11
CA SER A 25 -19.32 -1.88 5.25
C SER A 25 -18.84 -0.48 5.65
N LEU A 26 -17.56 -0.16 5.43
CA LEU A 26 -17.01 1.19 5.63
C LEU A 26 -17.64 2.18 4.63
N TRP A 27 -17.91 1.74 3.40
CA TRP A 27 -18.57 2.53 2.35
C TRP A 27 -20.03 2.83 2.66
N ALA A 28 -20.78 1.82 3.11
CA ALA A 28 -22.17 2.00 3.51
C ALA A 28 -22.34 3.02 4.67
N GLN A 29 -21.27 3.33 5.41
CA GLN A 29 -21.26 4.23 6.55
C GLN A 29 -20.71 5.65 6.28
N GLY A 30 -20.25 5.96 5.07
CA GLY A 30 -19.81 7.31 4.69
C GLY A 30 -18.60 7.83 5.49
N ARG A 31 -17.67 6.96 5.89
CA ARG A 31 -16.45 7.33 6.63
C ARG A 31 -15.40 7.95 5.69
N PRO A 32 -14.47 8.80 6.20
CA PRO A 32 -13.35 9.30 5.40
C PRO A 32 -12.56 8.12 4.82
N GLU A 33 -12.40 8.15 3.51
CA GLU A 33 -11.89 7.03 2.73
C GLU A 33 -10.38 6.88 2.95
N THR A 34 -9.97 5.84 3.68
CA THR A 34 -8.59 5.35 3.62
C THR A 34 -8.38 4.56 2.33
N GLY A 35 -7.15 4.52 1.82
CA GLY A 35 -6.86 3.77 0.59
C GLY A 35 -7.20 2.29 0.75
N LEU A 36 -7.74 1.69 -0.31
CA LEU A 36 -8.05 0.28 -0.41
C LEU A 36 -7.07 -0.40 -1.35
N LEU A 37 -6.70 -1.62 -1.00
CA LEU A 37 -5.91 -2.51 -1.82
C LEU A 37 -6.58 -3.89 -1.78
N LEU A 38 -6.72 -4.52 -2.94
CA LEU A 38 -7.27 -5.86 -3.11
C LEU A 38 -6.34 -6.65 -4.01
N ASP A 39 -6.27 -7.96 -3.83
CA ASP A 39 -5.63 -8.85 -4.77
C ASP A 39 -6.57 -9.19 -5.95
N ALA A 40 -6.04 -9.91 -6.94
CA ALA A 40 -6.79 -10.29 -8.13
C ALA A 40 -7.95 -11.25 -7.83
N GLN A 41 -7.84 -12.10 -6.81
CA GLN A 41 -8.92 -13.01 -6.44
C GLN A 41 -10.08 -12.24 -5.81
N THR A 42 -9.83 -11.42 -4.78
CA THR A 42 -10.87 -10.64 -4.09
C THR A 42 -11.58 -9.70 -5.06
N TRP A 43 -10.85 -9.04 -5.98
CA TRP A 43 -11.48 -8.22 -7.02
C TRP A 43 -12.51 -9.00 -7.85
N ARG A 44 -12.13 -10.19 -8.34
CA ARG A 44 -13.02 -11.02 -9.16
C ARG A 44 -14.21 -11.54 -8.37
N GLU A 45 -13.98 -12.02 -7.16
CA GLU A 45 -14.99 -12.71 -6.37
C GLU A 45 -15.99 -11.76 -5.71
N GLU A 46 -15.57 -10.53 -5.38
CA GLU A 46 -16.39 -9.60 -4.62
C GLU A 46 -16.77 -8.31 -5.35
N VAL A 47 -15.93 -7.81 -6.26
CA VAL A 47 -16.16 -6.52 -6.92
C VAL A 47 -16.76 -6.70 -8.31
N VAL A 48 -16.24 -7.64 -9.11
CA VAL A 48 -16.76 -7.93 -10.46
C VAL A 48 -18.13 -8.61 -10.41
N THR A 49 -18.30 -9.56 -9.51
CA THR A 49 -19.54 -10.36 -9.35
C THR A 49 -20.68 -9.57 -8.70
N ALA A 50 -20.37 -8.45 -8.03
CA ALA A 50 -21.35 -7.62 -7.36
C ALA A 50 -22.19 -6.83 -8.37
N SER A 51 -23.30 -7.41 -8.82
CA SER A 51 -24.25 -6.79 -9.75
C SER A 51 -24.91 -5.52 -9.22
N THR A 52 -24.95 -5.34 -7.89
CA THR A 52 -25.36 -4.13 -7.17
C THR A 52 -24.62 -4.11 -5.83
N GLY A 53 -23.35 -3.72 -5.86
CA GLY A 53 -22.49 -3.70 -4.67
C GLY A 53 -22.36 -2.32 -4.01
N PRO A 54 -21.89 -2.25 -2.76
CA PRO A 54 -21.52 -1.00 -2.10
C PRO A 54 -20.17 -0.42 -2.61
N TRP A 55 -19.58 -1.02 -3.64
CA TRP A 55 -18.29 -0.61 -4.18
C TRP A 55 -18.42 0.69 -4.97
N PRO A 56 -17.49 1.65 -4.79
CA PRO A 56 -17.47 2.87 -5.59
C PRO A 56 -17.31 2.56 -7.09
N GLU A 57 -18.09 3.22 -7.94
CA GLU A 57 -18.05 3.00 -9.40
C GLU A 57 -16.77 3.51 -10.07
N GLN A 58 -16.03 4.41 -9.41
CA GLN A 58 -14.91 5.15 -9.99
C GLN A 58 -13.70 5.19 -9.05
N GLY A 59 -12.54 5.50 -9.64
CA GLY A 59 -11.27 5.67 -8.93
C GLY A 59 -10.52 4.37 -8.68
N TRP A 60 -10.92 3.26 -9.31
CA TRP A 60 -10.19 2.00 -9.23
C TRP A 60 -9.09 1.92 -10.27
N PHE A 61 -7.95 1.42 -9.84
CA PHE A 61 -6.77 1.20 -10.65
C PHE A 61 -6.27 -0.23 -10.45
N ARG A 62 -6.03 -0.93 -11.55
CA ARG A 62 -5.28 -2.18 -11.55
C ARG A 62 -3.80 -1.86 -11.70
N LEU A 63 -2.98 -2.46 -10.86
CA LEU A 63 -1.53 -2.40 -10.89
C LEU A 63 -0.98 -3.78 -11.25
N VAL A 64 -0.18 -3.85 -12.31
CA VAL A 64 0.52 -5.07 -12.72
C VAL A 64 2.01 -4.77 -12.77
N PRO A 65 2.82 -5.35 -11.86
CA PRO A 65 4.27 -5.25 -11.97
C PRO A 65 4.75 -5.87 -13.29
N GLN A 66 5.48 -5.11 -14.09
CA GLN A 66 6.18 -5.58 -15.28
C GLN A 66 7.70 -5.39 -15.11
N ASP A 67 8.51 -5.90 -16.05
CA ASP A 67 9.98 -5.87 -15.95
C ASP A 67 10.55 -4.47 -15.70
N ARG A 68 10.02 -3.44 -16.38
CA ARG A 68 10.56 -2.06 -16.34
C ARG A 68 9.56 -0.99 -15.89
N ALA A 69 8.31 -1.37 -15.70
CA ALA A 69 7.23 -0.46 -15.34
C ALA A 69 6.25 -1.17 -14.40
N VAL A 70 5.39 -0.41 -13.76
CA VAL A 70 4.14 -0.91 -13.19
C VAL A 70 3.06 -0.42 -14.13
N GLU A 71 2.43 -1.35 -14.84
CA GLU A 71 1.29 -1.03 -15.68
C GLU A 71 0.14 -0.61 -14.75
N VAL A 72 -0.43 0.55 -15.02
CA VAL A 72 -1.60 1.06 -14.31
C VAL A 72 -2.74 1.21 -15.30
N ARG A 73 -3.87 0.60 -14.97
CA ARG A 73 -5.08 0.68 -15.78
C ARG A 73 -6.27 1.07 -14.92
N SER A 74 -7.02 2.10 -15.33
CA SER A 74 -8.32 2.38 -14.70
C SER A 74 -9.31 1.27 -15.03
N VAL A 75 -10.00 0.79 -14.00
CA VAL A 75 -11.02 -0.26 -14.08
C VAL A 75 -12.27 0.17 -13.33
N LYS A 76 -13.39 -0.52 -13.54
CA LYS A 76 -14.63 -0.29 -12.81
C LYS A 76 -15.20 -1.60 -12.27
N PRO A 77 -15.99 -1.56 -11.18
CA PRO A 77 -16.78 -2.72 -10.78
C PRO A 77 -17.59 -3.26 -11.96
N GLY A 78 -17.60 -4.58 -12.10
CA GLY A 78 -18.25 -5.26 -13.22
C GLY A 78 -17.42 -5.37 -14.51
N ASP A 79 -16.23 -4.74 -14.61
CA ASP A 79 -15.31 -5.01 -15.72
C ASP A 79 -14.71 -6.43 -15.55
N PRO A 80 -15.07 -7.42 -16.40
CA PRO A 80 -14.56 -8.77 -16.26
C PRO A 80 -13.12 -8.82 -16.75
N ASP A 81 -12.19 -8.62 -15.83
CA ASP A 81 -10.77 -8.63 -16.14
C ASP A 81 -10.24 -10.07 -16.21
N THR A 82 -10.53 -10.73 -17.32
CA THR A 82 -10.39 -12.19 -17.50
C THR A 82 -8.98 -12.65 -17.91
N THR A 83 -8.09 -11.72 -18.27
CA THR A 83 -6.72 -12.01 -18.73
C THR A 83 -5.65 -11.48 -17.77
N VAL A 84 -5.98 -11.32 -16.49
CA VAL A 84 -5.12 -10.64 -15.52
C VAL A 84 -4.11 -11.61 -14.92
N ALA A 85 -2.88 -11.11 -14.76
CA ALA A 85 -1.84 -11.82 -14.04
C ALA A 85 -2.25 -12.05 -12.57
N ALA A 86 -1.92 -13.22 -12.03
CA ALA A 86 -2.34 -13.59 -10.67
C ALA A 86 -1.81 -12.63 -9.58
N ASP A 87 -0.74 -11.90 -9.87
CA ASP A 87 -0.08 -10.94 -9.00
C ASP A 87 -0.61 -9.50 -9.13
N ALA A 88 -1.66 -9.28 -9.93
CA ALA A 88 -2.26 -7.96 -10.05
C ALA A 88 -2.92 -7.51 -8.74
N LEU A 89 -2.79 -6.21 -8.46
CA LEU A 89 -3.41 -5.56 -7.33
C LEU A 89 -4.43 -4.53 -7.82
N TYR A 90 -5.47 -4.31 -7.02
CA TYR A 90 -6.52 -3.33 -7.30
C TYR A 90 -6.55 -2.31 -6.18
N PHE A 91 -6.29 -1.07 -6.53
CA PHE A 91 -6.17 0.04 -5.61
C PHE A 91 -7.28 1.05 -5.83
N ARG A 92 -7.69 1.68 -4.73
CA ARG A 92 -8.47 2.91 -4.79
C ARG A 92 -8.17 3.81 -3.60
N LEU A 93 -7.95 5.09 -3.86
CA LEU A 93 -7.93 6.16 -2.87
C LEU A 93 -8.56 7.40 -3.52
N PRO A 94 -9.61 8.01 -2.94
CA PRO A 94 -10.23 9.15 -3.58
C PRO A 94 -9.29 10.35 -3.66
N GLY A 95 -9.45 11.12 -4.73
CA GLY A 95 -8.63 12.30 -4.97
C GLY A 95 -7.20 11.98 -5.43
N ILE A 96 -6.83 10.71 -5.55
CA ILE A 96 -5.59 10.27 -6.17
C ILE A 96 -5.87 9.66 -7.53
N GLU A 97 -5.11 10.13 -8.51
CA GLU A 97 -5.00 9.51 -9.83
C GLU A 97 -3.67 8.77 -9.90
N LEU A 98 -3.69 7.55 -10.42
CA LEU A 98 -2.47 6.81 -10.72
C LEU A 98 -2.16 6.86 -12.22
N MET A 99 -0.87 6.81 -12.53
CA MET A 99 -0.30 6.81 -13.86
C MET A 99 0.52 5.54 -14.06
N GLU A 100 0.81 5.18 -15.31
CA GLU A 100 1.79 4.14 -15.57
C GLU A 100 3.14 4.52 -14.95
N GLY A 101 3.62 3.67 -14.03
CA GLY A 101 4.79 4.00 -13.22
C GLY A 101 6.07 3.44 -13.80
N ARG A 102 7.09 4.29 -13.96
CA ARG A 102 8.43 3.82 -14.36
C ARG A 102 9.12 3.20 -13.17
N ARG A 103 9.76 2.04 -13.33
CA ARG A 103 10.53 1.42 -12.24
C ARG A 103 11.91 2.03 -12.09
N VAL A 104 12.49 1.85 -10.91
CA VAL A 104 13.87 2.22 -10.61
C VAL A 104 14.87 1.60 -11.58
N GLY A 105 15.81 2.41 -12.03
CA GLY A 105 16.97 1.93 -12.79
C GLY A 105 18.03 1.43 -11.82
N TYR A 106 18.00 0.15 -11.49
CA TYR A 106 18.96 -0.45 -10.55
C TYR A 106 19.72 -1.63 -11.19
N ARG A 107 21.00 -1.77 -10.85
CA ARG A 107 21.90 -2.77 -11.47
C ARG A 107 21.53 -4.22 -11.08
N TYR A 108 20.72 -4.42 -10.04
CA TYR A 108 20.35 -5.73 -9.49
C TYR A 108 18.94 -5.70 -8.88
N PRO A 109 17.87 -5.52 -9.68
CA PRO A 109 16.50 -5.36 -9.18
C PRO A 109 16.04 -6.52 -8.28
N GLU A 110 16.57 -7.72 -8.48
CA GLU A 110 16.32 -8.90 -7.64
C GLU A 110 16.75 -8.72 -6.18
N ARG A 111 17.72 -7.83 -5.88
CA ARG A 111 18.14 -7.56 -4.50
C ARG A 111 17.11 -6.77 -3.70
N LEU A 112 16.16 -6.13 -4.36
CA LEU A 112 15.06 -5.43 -3.68
C LEU A 112 13.93 -6.40 -3.34
N GLN A 113 13.82 -7.55 -4.01
CA GLN A 113 12.90 -8.60 -3.62
C GLN A 113 13.30 -9.26 -2.29
N GLN A 114 14.58 -9.21 -1.91
CA GLN A 114 15.06 -9.68 -0.62
C GLN A 114 16.06 -8.66 -0.06
N PRO A 115 15.56 -7.51 0.45
CA PRO A 115 16.43 -6.43 0.89
C PRO A 115 17.30 -6.90 2.05
N ARG A 116 18.55 -6.40 2.10
CA ARG A 116 19.44 -6.75 3.21
C ARG A 116 19.08 -5.91 4.41
N MET A 117 18.66 -6.58 5.48
CA MET A 117 18.21 -5.91 6.69
C MET A 117 19.32 -5.06 7.31
N GLY A 118 18.98 -3.82 7.69
CA GLY A 118 19.86 -2.84 8.31
C GLY A 118 20.83 -2.12 7.36
N VAL A 119 20.79 -2.40 6.06
CA VAL A 119 21.71 -1.82 5.07
C VAL A 119 21.01 -0.73 4.25
N ASP A 120 21.71 0.39 4.01
CA ASP A 120 21.25 1.42 3.08
C ASP A 120 21.44 0.97 1.63
N HIS A 121 20.37 1.04 0.87
CA HIS A 121 20.35 0.86 -0.57
C HIS A 121 20.20 2.23 -1.25
N GLU A 122 21.24 2.69 -1.92
CA GLU A 122 21.19 3.89 -2.77
C GLU A 122 20.60 3.54 -4.14
N LEU A 123 19.51 4.21 -4.49
CA LEU A 123 18.67 3.91 -5.65
C LEU A 123 18.37 5.17 -6.46
N ALA A 124 17.91 4.98 -7.69
CA ALA A 124 17.51 6.07 -8.57
C ALA A 124 16.23 5.73 -9.35
N LEU A 125 15.32 6.70 -9.38
CA LEU A 125 14.07 6.69 -10.12
C LEU A 125 14.10 7.87 -11.09
N ALA A 126 14.30 7.58 -12.38
CA ALA A 126 14.68 8.59 -13.36
C ALA A 126 15.86 9.45 -12.84
N ASP A 127 15.64 10.75 -12.60
CA ASP A 127 16.65 11.69 -12.11
C ASP A 127 16.64 11.85 -10.58
N THR A 128 15.70 11.23 -9.88
CA THR A 128 15.56 11.31 -8.42
C THR A 128 16.39 10.23 -7.74
N ARG A 129 17.36 10.62 -6.91
CA ARG A 129 18.09 9.71 -6.02
C ARG A 129 17.40 9.59 -4.67
N PHE A 130 17.40 8.38 -4.12
CA PHE A 130 16.86 8.11 -2.80
C PHE A 130 17.57 6.93 -2.14
N SER A 131 17.50 6.86 -0.82
CA SER A 131 17.95 5.73 -0.03
C SER A 131 16.79 4.92 0.49
N LEU A 132 16.98 3.60 0.60
CA LEU A 132 16.06 2.66 1.22
C LEU A 132 16.83 1.82 2.24
N ARG A 133 16.36 1.79 3.48
CA ARG A 133 16.81 0.83 4.51
C ARG A 133 15.60 0.07 5.03
N VAL A 134 15.70 -1.25 5.07
CA VAL A 134 14.69 -2.13 5.65
C VAL A 134 15.26 -2.72 6.93
N GLY A 135 14.51 -2.76 8.02
CA GLY A 135 14.98 -3.25 9.32
C GLY A 135 13.86 -3.85 10.16
N TYR A 136 14.23 -4.56 11.23
CA TYR A 136 13.26 -5.10 12.18
C TYR A 136 13.06 -4.16 13.36
N VAL A 137 11.81 -3.97 13.75
CA VAL A 137 11.40 -3.29 14.99
C VAL A 137 10.41 -4.16 15.75
N ALA A 138 10.16 -3.86 17.03
CA ALA A 138 9.27 -4.67 17.85
C ALA A 138 7.84 -4.78 17.30
N GLN A 139 7.42 -3.77 16.52
CA GLN A 139 6.09 -3.66 15.93
C GLN A 139 5.98 -4.26 14.52
N GLY A 140 7.07 -4.71 13.91
CA GLY A 140 7.09 -5.25 12.54
C GLY A 140 8.36 -4.90 11.77
N ILE A 141 8.22 -4.66 10.47
CA ILE A 141 9.33 -4.30 9.58
C ILE A 141 9.31 -2.79 9.32
N GLU A 142 10.41 -2.10 9.65
CA GLU A 142 10.58 -0.68 9.39
C GLU A 142 11.24 -0.46 8.03
N TYR A 143 10.58 0.34 7.20
CA TYR A 143 11.08 0.90 5.95
C TYR A 143 11.46 2.36 6.19
N THR A 144 12.76 2.66 6.12
CA THR A 144 13.30 4.03 6.20
C THR A 144 13.73 4.48 4.82
N ILE A 145 13.16 5.59 4.35
CA ILE A 145 13.33 6.10 3.00
C ILE A 145 13.82 7.54 3.09
N GLY A 146 14.94 7.83 2.43
CA GLY A 146 15.54 9.16 2.39
C GLY A 146 15.51 9.75 0.98
N TYR A 147 14.86 10.90 0.81
CA TYR A 147 14.90 11.68 -0.43
C TYR A 147 14.58 13.14 -0.14
N GLY A 148 15.00 14.06 -1.02
CA GLY A 148 14.73 15.49 -0.85
C GLY A 148 15.34 16.11 0.41
N GLY A 149 16.29 15.45 1.08
CA GLY A 149 16.85 15.87 2.37
C GLY A 149 16.01 15.49 3.59
N GLU A 150 14.88 14.81 3.38
CA GLU A 150 13.97 14.36 4.43
C GLU A 150 14.05 12.85 4.65
N THR A 151 13.47 12.37 5.74
CA THR A 151 13.39 10.93 6.06
C THR A 151 11.98 10.53 6.43
N TYR A 152 11.52 9.47 5.78
CA TYR A 152 10.18 8.90 5.91
C TYR A 152 10.30 7.47 6.44
N ARG A 153 9.51 7.13 7.44
CA ARG A 153 9.52 5.83 8.10
C ARG A 153 8.14 5.20 8.06
N TYR A 154 8.07 3.95 7.65
CA TYR A 154 6.87 3.13 7.66
C TYR A 154 7.14 1.88 8.48
N VAL A 155 6.21 1.52 9.37
CA VAL A 155 6.27 0.24 10.07
C VAL A 155 5.13 -0.60 9.54
N LEU A 156 5.48 -1.71 8.89
CA LEU A 156 4.56 -2.58 8.18
C LEU A 156 4.51 -3.97 8.83
N GLY A 157 3.43 -4.69 8.58
CA GLY A 157 3.16 -5.97 9.23
C GLY A 157 2.71 -5.83 10.68
N GLY A 158 2.89 -6.92 11.43
CA GLY A 158 2.63 -7.00 12.86
C GLY A 158 3.86 -7.41 13.65
N ALA A 159 3.70 -7.49 14.97
CA ALA A 159 4.75 -8.01 15.84
C ALA A 159 5.12 -9.44 15.42
N GLY A 160 6.42 -9.69 15.22
CA GLY A 160 6.93 -11.00 14.79
C GLY A 160 7.12 -11.14 13.28
N ALA A 161 6.76 -10.13 12.49
CA ALA A 161 7.00 -10.16 11.05
C ALA A 161 8.50 -10.32 10.73
N ASP A 162 8.82 -11.33 9.93
CA ASP A 162 10.20 -11.72 9.61
C ASP A 162 10.49 -11.77 8.12
N HIS A 163 9.46 -11.86 7.26
CA HIS A 163 9.60 -11.91 5.82
C HIS A 163 9.17 -10.62 5.14
N THR A 164 9.91 -10.20 4.11
CA THR A 164 9.49 -9.08 3.28
C THR A 164 10.09 -9.09 1.88
N VAL A 165 9.31 -8.58 0.94
CA VAL A 165 9.65 -8.46 -0.48
C VAL A 165 9.25 -7.08 -0.99
N VAL A 166 10.16 -6.32 -1.60
CA VAL A 166 9.77 -5.12 -2.35
C VAL A 166 9.40 -5.55 -3.76
N ARG A 167 8.09 -5.73 -4.03
CA ARG A 167 7.58 -6.13 -5.35
C ARG A 167 7.91 -5.10 -6.43
N ALA A 168 7.73 -3.82 -6.11
CA ALA A 168 7.96 -2.73 -7.03
C ALA A 168 8.38 -1.45 -6.31
N ILE A 169 9.21 -0.65 -7.01
CA ILE A 169 9.46 0.75 -6.70
C ILE A 169 9.28 1.54 -8.00
N ALA A 170 8.35 2.48 -8.02
CA ALA A 170 8.01 3.27 -9.21
C ALA A 170 7.41 4.63 -8.82
N ASP A 171 7.33 5.57 -9.76
CA ASP A 171 6.55 6.82 -9.60
C ASP A 171 5.14 6.55 -10.14
N LEU A 172 4.17 6.28 -9.26
CA LEU A 172 2.82 5.83 -9.61
C LEU A 172 1.82 6.97 -9.70
N ASP A 173 2.09 8.14 -9.12
CA ASP A 173 1.17 9.29 -9.13
C ASP A 173 1.74 10.55 -9.80
N GLY A 174 2.95 10.45 -10.36
CA GLY A 174 3.56 11.47 -11.22
C GLY A 174 4.31 12.57 -10.45
N ASP A 175 4.54 12.38 -9.15
CA ASP A 175 5.19 13.36 -8.29
C ASP A 175 6.73 13.30 -8.33
N ARG A 176 7.29 12.34 -9.08
CA ARG A 176 8.73 12.05 -9.23
C ARG A 176 9.41 11.54 -7.96
N GLN A 177 8.64 11.10 -6.98
CA GLN A 177 9.12 10.45 -5.76
C GLN A 177 8.92 8.92 -5.89
N PRO A 178 9.65 8.12 -5.10
CA PRO A 178 9.50 6.67 -5.16
C PRO A 178 8.24 6.22 -4.40
N ASP A 179 7.35 5.51 -5.08
CA ASP A 179 6.26 4.75 -4.48
C ASP A 179 6.61 3.27 -4.43
N PHE A 180 6.01 2.56 -3.48
CA PHE A 180 6.40 1.18 -3.17
C PHE A 180 5.19 0.26 -3.12
N VAL A 181 5.35 -0.93 -3.70
CA VAL A 181 4.50 -2.09 -3.43
C VAL A 181 5.35 -3.11 -2.69
N VAL A 182 4.92 -3.47 -1.49
CA VAL A 182 5.72 -4.28 -0.55
C VAL A 182 4.87 -5.42 0.00
N ASP A 183 5.45 -6.61 0.05
CA ASP A 183 4.91 -7.72 0.82
C ASP A 183 5.62 -7.80 2.17
N VAL A 184 4.85 -7.98 3.22
CA VAL A 184 5.35 -8.31 4.57
C VAL A 184 4.48 -9.44 5.08
N ASP A 185 5.09 -10.63 5.21
CA ASP A 185 4.38 -11.89 5.46
C ASP A 185 3.13 -12.04 4.56
N ASP A 186 1.95 -12.18 5.17
CA ASP A 186 0.66 -12.35 4.51
C ASP A 186 0.03 -11.02 4.06
N GLY A 187 0.76 -9.91 4.20
CA GLY A 187 0.27 -8.56 3.91
C GLY A 187 0.91 -7.95 2.67
N VAL A 188 0.11 -7.26 1.85
CA VAL A 188 0.57 -6.42 0.74
C VAL A 188 0.26 -4.96 1.05
N TYR A 189 1.25 -4.09 0.87
CA TYR A 189 1.21 -2.68 1.25
C TYR A 189 1.56 -1.79 0.06
N LEU A 190 0.76 -0.75 -0.15
CA LEU A 190 1.06 0.35 -1.06
C LEU A 190 1.49 1.58 -0.25
N LEU A 191 2.64 2.14 -0.59
CA LEU A 191 3.18 3.36 0.00
C LEU A 191 3.31 4.41 -1.10
N LEU A 192 2.46 5.42 -1.10
CA LEU A 192 2.58 6.59 -1.96
C LEU A 192 3.35 7.69 -1.23
N SER A 193 4.41 8.18 -1.85
CA SER A 193 5.26 9.25 -1.29
C SER A 193 4.51 10.58 -1.16
N THR A 194 3.55 10.88 -2.05
CA THR A 194 2.69 12.06 -1.93
C THR A 194 1.86 12.10 -0.64
N GLN A 195 1.55 10.95 -0.05
CA GLN A 195 0.80 10.84 1.20
C GLN A 195 1.72 10.88 2.44
N ALA A 196 3.02 10.83 2.24
CA ALA A 196 4.01 10.75 3.30
C ALA A 196 4.30 12.11 3.95
N ARG A 197 4.67 12.07 5.23
CA ARG A 197 5.22 13.20 5.97
C ARG A 197 6.56 12.82 6.56
N PRO A 198 7.51 13.76 6.73
CA PRO A 198 8.74 13.47 7.44
C PRO A 198 8.46 12.84 8.81
N GLY A 199 9.17 11.76 9.13
CA GLY A 199 8.91 10.95 10.32
C GLY A 199 8.07 9.71 10.04
N SER A 200 7.17 9.34 10.98
CA SER A 200 6.45 8.06 10.95
C SER A 200 5.11 8.15 10.22
N ASN A 201 4.87 7.21 9.31
CA ASN A 201 3.68 7.13 8.47
C ASN A 201 3.04 5.74 8.57
N GLY A 202 1.74 5.68 8.33
CA GLY A 202 1.05 4.42 8.00
C GLY A 202 1.16 4.14 6.49
N PRO A 203 0.81 2.92 6.05
CA PRO A 203 0.68 2.64 4.62
C PRO A 203 -0.46 3.46 4.00
N THR A 204 -0.34 3.76 2.70
CA THR A 204 -1.42 4.45 1.96
C THR A 204 -2.63 3.54 1.80
N ALA A 205 -2.38 2.27 1.49
CA ALA A 205 -3.36 1.20 1.47
C ALA A 205 -2.66 -0.11 1.81
N HIS A 206 -3.41 -1.08 2.32
CA HIS A 206 -2.90 -2.43 2.51
C HIS A 206 -4.02 -3.46 2.41
N TYR A 207 -3.60 -4.69 2.13
CA TYR A 207 -4.38 -5.90 2.16
C TYR A 207 -3.63 -6.93 3.00
N THR A 208 -4.35 -7.82 3.66
CA THR A 208 -3.76 -8.95 4.39
C THR A 208 -4.59 -10.17 4.08
N GLU A 209 -3.95 -11.23 3.58
CA GLU A 209 -4.56 -12.55 3.46
C GLU A 209 -4.86 -13.03 4.88
N GLU A 210 -6.10 -13.42 5.16
CA GLU A 210 -6.40 -14.04 6.45
C GLU A 210 -5.64 -15.36 6.52
N GLY A 211 -4.99 -15.61 7.66
CA GLY A 211 -4.30 -16.87 7.93
C GLY A 211 -5.21 -18.06 7.63
N SER A 212 -4.78 -18.90 6.69
CA SER A 212 -5.37 -20.19 6.36
C SER A 212 -5.42 -21.14 7.55
#